data_AF-A0A7J4MKW8-F1
#
_entry.id   AF-A0A7J4MKW8-F1
#
_cell.length_a   1.000
_cell.length_b   1.000
_cell.length_c   1.000
_cell.angle_alpha   90.00
_cell.angle_beta   90.00
_cell.angle_gamma   90.00
#
_symmetry.space_group_name_H-M   'P 1'
#
loop_
_entity.id
_entity.type
_entity.pdbx_description
1 polymer ?
#
loop_
_entity_poly.entity_id
_entity_poly.type
_entity_poly.pdbx_seq_one_letter_code
_entity_poly.pdbx_strand_id
1 'polypeptide(L)'
;EQHDFIKAYYSRLTSDDVEVRRAAAREWTRWEMATSRLFPDPEYLDKAEDLDFAVAFARIECHYFINAIFVEEAYILNHVSTIQEIPTTIVQGRYDMVCPARSAWQLHKALPNSKLVMVADAGHSMGETSIARELVAATDAIE
;
A
#
# COMPACT_ATOMS: atom_id res chain seq x y z
N GLU A 1 -10.46 -15.44 -15.22
CA GLU A 1 -10.08 -14.34 -14.30
C GLU A 1 -9.15 -14.77 -13.19
N GLN A 2 -9.42 -15.90 -12.52
CA GLN A 2 -8.65 -16.34 -11.34
C GLN A 2 -7.14 -16.64 -11.56
N HIS A 3 -6.67 -16.58 -12.80
CA HIS A 3 -5.25 -16.78 -13.13
C HIS A 3 -4.45 -15.47 -13.11
N ASP A 4 -5.11 -14.32 -13.27
CA ASP A 4 -4.48 -12.99 -13.25
C ASP A 4 -5.55 -11.93 -12.97
N PHE A 5 -5.71 -11.58 -11.69
CA PHE A 5 -6.69 -10.59 -11.26
C PHE A 5 -6.33 -9.18 -11.72
N ILE A 6 -5.04 -8.84 -11.81
CA ILE A 6 -4.59 -7.50 -12.22
C ILE A 6 -4.99 -7.26 -13.67
N LYS A 7 -4.70 -8.19 -14.58
CA LYS A 7 -5.09 -8.06 -15.99
C LYS A 7 -6.62 -8.02 -16.17
N ALA A 8 -7.35 -8.82 -15.40
CA ALA A 8 -8.81 -8.85 -15.45
C ALA A 8 -9.42 -7.51 -14.99
N TYR A 9 -8.96 -6.98 -13.85
CA TYR A 9 -9.43 -5.69 -13.34
C TYR A 9 -8.98 -4.54 -14.22
N TYR A 10 -7.77 -4.57 -14.78
CA TYR A 10 -7.30 -3.55 -15.72
C TYR A 10 -8.28 -3.40 -16.88
N SER A 11 -8.67 -4.51 -17.51
CA SER A 11 -9.63 -4.51 -18.62
C SER A 11 -10.99 -3.89 -18.23
N ARG A 12 -11.47 -4.11 -17.01
CA ARG A 12 -12.74 -3.54 -16.52
C ARG A 12 -12.61 -2.06 -16.18
N LEU A 13 -11.53 -1.70 -15.50
CA LEU A 13 -11.21 -0.35 -15.06
C LEU A 13 -10.90 0.59 -16.23
N THR A 14 -10.51 0.06 -17.39
CA THR A 14 -10.32 0.79 -18.64
C THR A 14 -11.46 0.58 -19.66
N SER A 15 -12.56 -0.05 -19.27
CA SER A 15 -13.72 -0.21 -20.15
C SER A 15 -14.33 1.15 -20.52
N ASP A 16 -14.82 1.29 -21.75
CA ASP A 16 -15.60 2.46 -22.19
C ASP A 16 -16.96 2.52 -21.46
N ASP A 17 -17.51 1.37 -21.07
CA ASP A 17 -18.72 1.27 -20.26
C ASP A 17 -18.46 1.76 -18.82
N VAL A 18 -19.14 2.85 -18.45
CA VAL A 18 -19.02 3.48 -17.14
C VAL A 18 -19.52 2.61 -15.99
N GLU A 19 -20.54 1.79 -16.21
CA GLU A 19 -21.12 0.96 -15.16
C GLU A 19 -20.19 -0.21 -14.84
N VAL A 20 -19.61 -0.83 -15.87
CA VAL A 20 -18.57 -1.86 -15.70
C VAL A 20 -17.37 -1.30 -14.93
N ARG A 21 -16.92 -0.10 -15.31
CA ARG A 21 -15.78 0.56 -14.68
C ARG A 21 -16.04 0.90 -13.22
N ARG A 22 -17.20 1.48 -12.90
CA ARG A 22 -17.61 1.85 -11.54
C ARG A 22 -17.80 0.63 -10.65
N ALA A 23 -18.44 -0.42 -11.14
CA ALA A 23 -18.62 -1.67 -10.40
C ALA A 23 -17.28 -2.32 -10.05
N ALA A 24 -16.35 -2.40 -11.00
CA ALA A 24 -15.02 -2.95 -10.74
C ALA A 24 -14.21 -2.08 -9.76
N ALA A 25 -14.27 -0.75 -9.91
CA ALA A 25 -13.57 0.18 -9.03
C ALA A 25 -14.05 0.07 -7.58
N ARG A 26 -15.37 0.00 -7.35
CA ARG A 26 -15.96 -0.18 -6.02
C ARG A 26 -15.40 -1.43 -5.32
N GLU A 27 -15.42 -2.58 -6.01
CA GLU A 27 -14.95 -3.84 -5.40
C GLU A 27 -13.44 -3.84 -5.16
N TRP A 28 -12.65 -3.24 -6.07
CA TRP A 28 -11.21 -3.08 -5.89
C TRP A 28 -10.89 -2.25 -4.65
N THR A 29 -11.47 -1.06 -4.56
CA THR A 29 -11.25 -0.12 -3.45
C THR A 29 -11.74 -0.72 -2.13
N ARG A 30 -12.90 -1.39 -2.13
CA ARG A 30 -13.41 -2.06 -0.93
C ARG A 30 -12.48 -3.19 -0.45
N TRP A 31 -11.94 -3.98 -1.38
CA TRP A 31 -10.99 -5.05 -1.06
C TRP A 31 -9.70 -4.49 -0.43
N GLU A 32 -9.09 -3.48 -1.07
CA GLU A 32 -7.87 -2.84 -0.58
C GLU A 32 -8.08 -2.31 0.85
N MET A 33 -9.14 -1.53 1.05
CA MET A 33 -9.46 -0.94 2.35
C MET A 33 -9.71 -1.99 3.44
N ALA A 34 -10.36 -3.10 3.10
CA ALA A 34 -10.63 -4.19 4.03
C ALA A 34 -9.35 -4.92 4.45
N THR A 35 -8.37 -5.03 3.55
CA THR A 35 -7.06 -5.65 3.85
C THR A 35 -6.07 -4.70 4.51
N SER A 36 -6.33 -3.39 4.42
CA SER A 36 -5.40 -2.36 4.90
C SER A 36 -5.40 -2.17 6.42
N ARG A 37 -6.34 -2.74 7.17
CA ARG A 37 -6.35 -2.68 8.64
C ARG A 37 -6.32 -4.07 9.26
N LEU A 38 -5.74 -4.19 10.45
CA LEU A 38 -5.77 -5.44 11.22
C LEU A 38 -7.20 -5.83 11.57
N PHE A 39 -8.00 -4.85 11.98
CA PHE A 39 -9.44 -5.00 12.18
C PHE A 39 -10.17 -4.10 11.17
N PRO A 40 -11.05 -4.67 10.33
CA PRO A 40 -11.83 -3.87 9.38
C PRO A 40 -12.63 -2.78 10.07
N ASP A 41 -12.58 -1.58 9.51
CA ASP A 41 -13.31 -0.40 9.98
C ASP A 41 -14.45 -0.10 8.98
N PRO A 42 -15.73 -0.29 9.36
CA PRO A 42 -16.85 -0.03 8.47
C PRO A 42 -16.86 1.38 7.86
N GLU A 43 -16.53 2.41 8.65
CA GLU A 43 -16.51 3.80 8.17
C GLU A 43 -15.39 4.02 7.14
N TYR A 44 -14.28 3.29 7.29
CA TYR A 44 -13.20 3.31 6.31
C TYR A 44 -13.63 2.66 4.98
N LEU A 45 -14.40 1.56 5.04
CA LEU A 45 -14.91 0.85 3.87
C LEU A 45 -15.95 1.66 3.08
N ASP A 46 -16.70 2.54 3.75
CA ASP A 46 -17.72 3.37 3.10
C ASP A 46 -17.13 4.33 2.04
N LYS A 47 -15.83 4.62 2.12
CA LYS A 47 -15.12 5.39 1.07
C LYS A 47 -15.16 4.70 -0.30
N ALA A 48 -15.31 3.37 -0.35
CA ALA A 48 -15.47 2.65 -1.61
C ALA A 48 -16.81 2.96 -2.31
N GLU A 49 -17.79 3.51 -1.59
CA GLU A 49 -19.08 3.90 -2.16
C GLU A 49 -19.02 5.26 -2.87
N ASP A 50 -17.97 6.07 -2.64
CA ASP A 50 -17.66 7.23 -3.48
C ASP A 50 -17.04 6.73 -4.79
N LEU A 51 -17.88 6.58 -5.81
CA LEU A 51 -17.48 5.99 -7.09
C LEU A 51 -16.52 6.88 -7.89
N ASP A 52 -16.51 8.18 -7.67
CA ASP A 52 -15.57 9.06 -8.38
C ASP A 52 -14.17 8.93 -7.75
N PHE A 53 -14.10 8.84 -6.42
CA PHE A 53 -12.87 8.46 -5.71
C PHE A 53 -12.40 7.05 -6.11
N ALA A 54 -13.28 6.05 -6.03
CA ALA A 54 -12.94 4.65 -6.28
C ALA A 54 -12.40 4.44 -7.70
N VAL A 55 -13.03 5.06 -8.72
CA VAL A 55 -12.57 4.98 -10.11
C VAL A 55 -11.20 5.61 -10.27
N ALA A 56 -10.94 6.77 -9.66
CA ALA A 56 -9.63 7.41 -9.72
C ALA A 56 -8.56 6.54 -9.05
N PHE A 57 -8.82 6.10 -7.82
CA PHE A 57 -7.93 5.29 -7.01
C PHE A 57 -7.55 3.97 -7.71
N ALA A 58 -8.56 3.15 -8.04
CA ALA A 58 -8.33 1.82 -8.60
C ALA A 58 -7.65 1.87 -9.97
N ARG A 59 -7.99 2.86 -10.81
CA ARG A 59 -7.38 2.99 -12.15
C ARG A 59 -5.91 3.36 -12.08
N ILE A 60 -5.54 4.31 -11.23
CA ILE A 60 -4.15 4.74 -11.08
C ILE A 60 -3.34 3.55 -10.54
N GLU A 61 -3.79 2.92 -9.47
CA GLU A 61 -3.09 1.81 -8.85
C GLU A 61 -2.93 0.63 -9.82
N CYS A 62 -4.02 0.18 -10.45
CA CYS A 62 -3.99 -0.94 -11.40
C CYS A 62 -3.11 -0.64 -12.63
N HIS A 63 -3.06 0.62 -13.09
CA HIS A 63 -2.18 1.05 -14.17
C HIS A 63 -0.69 0.91 -13.81
N TYR A 64 -0.31 1.22 -12.58
CA TYR A 64 1.07 0.98 -12.14
C TYR A 64 1.35 -0.51 -12.00
N PHE A 65 0.43 -1.31 -11.46
CA PHE A 65 0.61 -2.75 -11.28
C PHE A 65 0.77 -3.51 -12.60
N ILE A 66 -0.05 -3.24 -13.61
CA ILE A 66 0.05 -3.92 -14.91
C ILE A 66 1.36 -3.59 -15.65
N ASN A 67 1.99 -2.45 -15.34
CA ASN A 67 3.25 -2.01 -15.94
C ASN A 67 4.47 -2.27 -15.03
N ALA A 68 4.33 -3.09 -13.99
CA ALA A 68 5.40 -3.38 -13.03
C ALA A 68 6.05 -2.10 -12.45
N ILE A 69 5.24 -1.07 -12.17
CA ILE A 69 5.68 0.23 -11.64
C ILE A 69 6.71 0.94 -12.57
N PHE A 70 6.81 0.53 -13.84
CA PHE A 70 7.74 1.08 -14.84
C PHE A 70 9.23 0.96 -14.48
N VAL A 71 9.57 0.07 -13.55
CA VAL A 71 10.94 -0.19 -13.11
C VAL A 71 11.21 -1.69 -13.12
N GLU A 72 12.49 -2.05 -13.07
CA GLU A 72 12.90 -3.45 -12.90
C GLU A 72 12.54 -3.99 -11.51
N GLU A 73 12.46 -5.32 -11.41
CA GLU A 73 12.17 -5.98 -10.15
C GLU A 73 13.20 -5.62 -9.08
N ALA A 74 12.71 -5.36 -7.87
CA ALA A 74 13.54 -4.99 -6.71
C ALA A 74 14.43 -3.74 -6.92
N TYR A 75 14.07 -2.85 -7.86
CA TYR A 75 14.83 -1.63 -8.17
C TYR A 75 15.30 -0.87 -6.93
N ILE A 76 14.41 -0.61 -5.97
CA ILE A 76 14.73 0.10 -4.73
C ILE A 76 15.82 -0.64 -3.94
N LEU A 77 15.68 -1.95 -3.72
CA LEU A 77 16.64 -2.76 -2.97
C LEU A 77 18.02 -2.81 -3.64
N ASN A 78 18.04 -2.83 -4.98
CA ASN A 78 19.27 -2.82 -5.76
C ASN A 78 19.99 -1.46 -5.75
N HIS A 79 19.28 -0.38 -5.43
CA HIS A 79 19.79 1.00 -5.47
C HIS A 79 19.85 1.70 -4.10
N VAL A 80 19.70 0.95 -3.00
CA VAL A 80 19.71 1.47 -1.61
C VAL A 80 20.96 2.29 -1.29
N SER A 81 22.10 1.96 -1.91
CA SER A 81 23.36 2.71 -1.74
C SER A 81 23.21 4.22 -1.96
N THR A 82 22.30 4.63 -2.84
CA THR A 82 22.00 6.05 -3.14
C THR A 82 21.46 6.83 -1.95
N ILE A 83 20.87 6.15 -0.97
CA ILE A 83 20.22 6.77 0.20
C ILE A 83 20.85 6.36 1.53
N GLN A 84 22.02 5.70 1.53
CA GLN A 84 22.64 5.15 2.74
C GLN A 84 22.96 6.17 3.83
N GLU A 85 23.21 7.41 3.44
CA GLU A 85 23.53 8.52 4.35
C GLU A 85 22.28 9.23 4.87
N ILE A 86 21.08 8.90 4.36
CA ILE A 86 19.82 9.55 4.79
C ILE A 86 19.29 8.84 6.04
N PRO A 87 19.18 9.52 7.19
CA PRO A 87 18.54 8.94 8.38
C PRO A 87 17.12 8.47 8.04
N THR A 88 16.84 7.20 8.31
CA THR A 88 15.60 6.57 7.87
C THR A 88 14.96 5.82 9.03
N THR A 89 13.69 6.12 9.33
CA THR A 89 12.85 5.29 10.21
C THR A 89 11.79 4.59 9.36
N ILE A 90 11.69 3.27 9.49
CA ILE A 90 10.73 2.43 8.81
C ILE A 90 9.70 1.98 9.85
N VAL A 91 8.44 2.36 9.67
CA VAL A 91 7.31 1.91 10.52
C VAL A 91 6.50 0.90 9.73
N GLN A 92 6.31 -0.30 10.28
CA GLN A 92 5.63 -1.41 9.60
C GLN A 92 4.70 -2.14 10.55
N GLY A 93 3.45 -2.36 10.17
CA GLY A 93 2.54 -3.24 10.91
C GLY A 93 2.92 -4.71 10.75
N ARG A 94 2.88 -5.46 11.85
CA ARG A 94 3.23 -6.89 11.87
C ARG A 94 2.29 -7.73 11.00
N TYR A 95 1.04 -7.33 10.90
CA TYR A 95 -0.03 -8.04 10.20
C TYR A 95 -0.47 -7.30 8.92
N ASP A 96 0.41 -6.48 8.33
CA ASP A 96 0.18 -5.88 7.03
C ASP A 96 0.03 -6.97 5.95
N MET A 97 -1.18 -7.12 5.43
CA MET A 97 -1.54 -8.09 4.39
C MET A 97 -1.38 -7.54 2.98
N VAL A 98 -1.21 -6.22 2.83
CA VAL A 98 -1.07 -5.51 1.55
C VAL A 98 0.41 -5.52 1.15
N CYS A 99 1.27 -5.09 2.07
CA CYS A 99 2.71 -5.03 1.91
C CYS A 99 3.38 -5.85 3.04
N PRO A 100 3.54 -7.17 2.87
CA PRO A 100 4.05 -8.03 3.92
C PRO A 100 5.36 -7.53 4.54
N ALA A 101 5.47 -7.64 5.87
CA ALA A 101 6.59 -7.13 6.67
C ALA A 101 7.99 -7.59 6.22
N ARG A 102 8.08 -8.64 5.38
CA ARG A 102 9.31 -9.08 4.72
C ARG A 102 9.98 -7.93 3.95
N SER A 103 9.22 -7.10 3.23
CA SER A 103 9.78 -6.01 2.41
C SER A 103 10.47 -4.95 3.29
N ALA A 104 9.82 -4.52 4.37
CA ALA A 104 10.41 -3.60 5.35
C ALA A 104 11.67 -4.18 6.02
N TRP A 105 11.64 -5.48 6.35
CA TRP A 105 12.81 -6.17 6.90
C TRP A 105 13.97 -6.24 5.91
N GLN A 106 13.71 -6.57 4.64
CA GLN A 106 14.72 -6.59 3.58
C GLN A 106 15.33 -5.21 3.36
N LEU A 107 14.52 -4.16 3.35
CA LEU A 107 15.01 -2.78 3.24
C LEU A 107 15.89 -2.41 4.43
N HIS A 108 15.46 -2.69 5.66
CA HIS A 108 16.28 -2.42 6.85
C HIS A 108 17.63 -3.16 6.84
N LYS A 109 17.64 -4.41 6.35
CA LYS A 109 18.87 -5.18 6.17
C LYS A 109 19.82 -4.59 5.12
N ALA A 110 19.29 -4.01 4.05
CA ALA A 110 20.06 -3.37 2.99
C ALA A 110 20.48 -1.93 3.34
N LEU A 111 19.74 -1.27 4.23
CA LEU A 111 19.95 0.09 4.71
C LEU A 111 20.32 0.07 6.21
N PRO A 112 21.57 -0.30 6.57
CA PRO A 112 21.95 -0.61 7.95
C PRO A 112 21.81 0.57 8.93
N ASN A 113 21.83 1.81 8.44
CA ASN A 113 21.63 3.02 9.25
C ASN A 113 20.14 3.32 9.53
N SER A 114 19.21 2.50 9.04
CA SER A 114 17.79 2.68 9.29
C SER A 114 17.36 2.13 10.65
N LYS A 115 16.29 2.68 11.21
CA LYS A 115 15.57 2.13 12.37
C LYS A 115 14.31 1.44 11.90
N LEU A 116 14.12 0.16 12.21
CA LEU A 116 12.87 -0.55 11.96
C LEU A 116 12.00 -0.60 13.22
N VAL A 117 10.82 -0.03 13.14
CA VAL A 117 9.77 -0.11 14.16
C VAL A 117 8.68 -1.04 13.65
N MET A 118 8.64 -2.25 14.22
CA MET A 118 7.58 -3.22 13.91
C MET A 118 6.44 -3.07 14.91
N VAL A 119 5.27 -2.63 14.44
CA VAL A 119 4.09 -2.42 15.27
C VAL A 119 3.33 -3.73 15.42
N ALA A 120 3.26 -4.23 16.65
CA ALA A 120 2.80 -5.59 16.93
C ALA A 120 1.32 -5.82 16.64
N ASP A 121 0.48 -4.78 16.76
CA ASP A 121 -0.98 -4.83 16.73
C ASP A 121 -1.56 -3.96 15.59
N ALA A 122 -0.92 -3.99 14.42
CA ALA A 122 -1.29 -3.18 13.25
C ALA A 122 -1.18 -3.93 11.91
N GLY A 123 -1.99 -3.49 10.96
CA GLY A 123 -1.97 -3.81 9.53
C GLY A 123 -1.20 -2.76 8.71
N HIS A 124 -1.77 -2.33 7.59
CA HIS A 124 -1.12 -1.48 6.58
C HIS A 124 -1.33 0.03 6.81
N SER A 125 -2.55 0.41 7.17
CA SER A 125 -3.03 1.78 7.12
C SER A 125 -2.31 2.67 8.13
N MET A 126 -1.75 3.78 7.64
CA MET A 126 -1.16 4.82 8.49
C MET A 126 -2.14 5.43 9.50
N GLY A 127 -3.46 5.29 9.27
CA GLY A 127 -4.50 5.76 10.17
C GLY A 127 -4.77 4.86 11.38
N GLU A 128 -4.11 3.69 11.48
CA GLU A 128 -4.20 2.89 12.71
C GLU A 128 -3.45 3.57 13.85
N THR A 129 -4.09 3.69 15.01
CA THR A 129 -3.58 4.46 16.15
C THR A 129 -2.16 4.09 16.55
N SER A 130 -1.81 2.80 16.54
CA SER A 130 -0.47 2.33 16.89
C SER A 130 0.57 2.69 15.81
N ILE A 131 0.23 2.62 14.52
CA ILE A 131 1.10 3.09 13.42
C ILE A 131 1.28 4.61 13.50
N ALA A 132 0.18 5.36 13.61
CA ALA A 132 0.19 6.81 13.67
C ALA A 132 1.05 7.31 14.83
N ARG A 133 0.98 6.66 16.01
CA ARG A 133 1.83 6.99 17.16
C ARG A 133 3.32 6.87 16.83
N GLU A 134 3.74 5.78 16.20
CA GLU A 134 5.15 5.58 15.85
C GLU A 134 5.61 6.52 14.74
N LEU A 135 4.73 6.86 13.79
CA LEU A 135 5.00 7.88 12.76
C LEU A 135 5.22 9.26 13.40
N VAL A 136 4.32 9.69 14.29
CA VAL A 136 4.46 10.97 15.03
C VAL A 136 5.74 10.99 15.86
N ALA A 137 6.02 9.92 16.61
CA ALA A 137 7.24 9.82 17.40
C ALA A 137 8.51 9.86 16.52
N ALA A 138 8.47 9.27 15.32
CA ALA A 138 9.57 9.33 14.37
C ALA A 138 9.76 10.75 13.82
N THR A 139 8.69 11.49 13.53
CA THR A 139 8.78 12.88 13.03
C THR A 139 9.19 13.87 14.12
N ASP A 140 8.73 13.69 15.37
CA ASP A 140 9.11 14.54 16.51
C ASP A 140 10.59 14.40 16.87
N ALA A 141 11.23 13.29 16.49
CA ALA A 141 12.65 13.02 16.71
C ALA A 141 13.57 13.57 15.61
N ILE A 142 13.02 14.22 14.57
CA ILE A 142 13.80 14.88 13.53
C ILE A 142 14.20 16.26 14.06
N GLU A 143 15.51 16.46 14.28
CA GLU A 143 16.12 17.74 14.66
C GLU A 143 16.37 18.65 13.45
#